data_AF-A0A3R7KWY8-F1
#
_entry.id   AF-A0A3R7KWY8-F1
#
_cell.length_a   1.000
_cell.length_b   1.000
_cell.length_c   1.000
_cell.angle_alpha   90.00
_cell.angle_beta   90.00
_cell.angle_gamma   90.00
#
_symmetry.space_group_name_H-M   'P 1'
#
loop_
_entity.id
_entity.type
_entity.pdbx_description
1 polymer ?
#
loop_
_entity_poly.entity_id
_entity_poly.type
_entity_poly.pdbx_seq_one_letter_code
_entity_poly.pdbx_strand_id
1 'polypeptide(L)'
;MSSANSIGGPQGPKDLLDAVRQAVVKGDIDTLVRLRREFLAVSENVSKCIDESGNTLVHLSLGKNTTMLAYTVNQLSGNVNAANFQGRTPLHEAARNNYVECCEALLNYGADDTVQAATLSTPFHTAAACGSVECMEILLKRSNDPASKVNELDRNECSALHKSASDGDVRVTQWLVEHGAFVDQRDFNNTTPLLMAVKMGRKEVVEYLIHQGAACDLADRQGNRPVHFCAIRCDSKILKLLVDANAAVNVQNGELNTPLHLAAIYQRPNSKEWENLIASLLDSGCDPLLENASRKKPADYVGRNLKKLFSKEEAEIRRQIKIQKEAQEEEDFNKLLELRSTWRATVMANLEKTKRLQKDEADRLHREAEERLRAEDDARLLLDEAIERRRYQEEQRKKRQDLEEKGKNPGRK
;
A
#
# COMPACT_ATOMS: atom_id res chain seq x y z
N MET A 1 26.78 -71.97 -16.62
CA MET A 1 26.16 -71.02 -17.57
C MET A 1 24.80 -70.65 -17.03
N SER A 2 24.68 -69.49 -16.40
CA SER A 2 23.41 -68.84 -16.10
C SER A 2 23.68 -67.35 -16.25
N SER A 3 22.97 -66.78 -17.21
CA SER A 3 23.19 -65.51 -17.86
C SER A 3 23.32 -64.33 -16.89
N ALA A 4 24.48 -63.68 -16.95
CA ALA A 4 24.65 -62.30 -16.54
C ALA A 4 23.69 -61.42 -17.35
N ASN A 5 22.52 -61.12 -16.79
CA ASN A 5 21.68 -60.04 -17.29
C ASN A 5 22.29 -58.73 -16.82
N SER A 6 23.08 -58.14 -17.72
CA SER A 6 23.49 -56.75 -17.67
C SER A 6 22.25 -55.85 -17.68
N ILE A 7 21.79 -55.40 -16.50
CA ILE A 7 20.82 -54.32 -16.38
C ILE A 7 21.51 -53.21 -15.61
N GLY A 8 21.82 -52.12 -16.32
CA GLY A 8 22.28 -50.88 -15.73
C GLY A 8 23.58 -50.40 -16.37
N GLY A 9 23.46 -49.46 -17.30
CA GLY A 9 24.56 -48.55 -17.60
C GLY A 9 24.94 -47.72 -16.35
N PRO A 10 25.85 -46.72 -16.49
CA PRO A 10 26.45 -45.97 -15.38
C PRO A 10 25.48 -45.21 -14.44
N GLN A 11 24.17 -45.31 -14.66
CA GLN A 11 23.12 -44.59 -13.93
C GLN A 11 22.36 -45.41 -12.86
N GLY A 12 22.61 -46.72 -12.69
CA GLY A 12 21.76 -47.56 -11.83
C GLY A 12 20.36 -47.83 -12.44
N PRO A 13 19.51 -48.66 -11.81
CA PRO A 13 18.19 -48.98 -12.33
C PRO A 13 17.25 -47.76 -12.21
N LYS A 14 16.86 -47.21 -13.37
CA LYS A 14 16.00 -46.02 -13.50
C LYS A 14 14.77 -46.06 -12.60
N ASP A 15 14.13 -47.23 -12.49
CA ASP A 15 12.93 -47.42 -11.67
C ASP A 15 13.17 -47.11 -10.17
N LEU A 16 14.36 -47.41 -9.63
CA LEU A 16 14.69 -47.10 -8.24
C LEU A 16 14.96 -45.61 -8.05
N LEU A 17 15.65 -44.95 -8.98
CA LEU A 17 15.84 -43.49 -8.95
C LEU A 17 14.48 -42.78 -8.99
N ASP A 18 13.60 -43.20 -9.89
CA ASP A 18 12.26 -42.65 -10.06
C ASP A 18 11.42 -42.87 -8.79
N ALA A 19 11.49 -44.07 -8.20
CA ALA A 19 10.81 -44.38 -6.94
C ALA A 19 11.28 -43.51 -5.77
N VAL A 20 12.59 -43.26 -5.64
CA VAL A 20 13.15 -42.37 -4.60
C VAL A 20 12.64 -40.94 -4.80
N ARG A 21 12.67 -40.41 -6.03
CA ARG A 21 12.16 -39.06 -6.32
C ARG A 21 10.67 -38.95 -5.99
N GLN A 22 9.86 -39.93 -6.41
CA GLN A 22 8.44 -39.94 -6.09
C GLN A 22 8.16 -40.04 -4.60
N ALA A 23 8.95 -40.83 -3.86
CA ALA A 23 8.81 -40.92 -2.40
C ALA A 23 9.13 -39.58 -1.73
N VAL A 24 10.17 -38.85 -2.18
CA VAL A 24 10.46 -37.51 -1.69
C VAL A 24 9.32 -36.54 -1.97
N VAL A 25 8.83 -36.49 -3.22
CA VAL A 25 7.74 -35.58 -3.62
C VAL A 25 6.43 -35.88 -2.87
N LYS A 26 6.14 -37.16 -2.60
CA LYS A 26 4.95 -37.58 -1.83
C LYS A 26 5.11 -37.42 -0.32
N GLY A 27 6.33 -37.20 0.17
CA GLY A 27 6.63 -37.19 1.61
C GLY A 27 6.64 -38.57 2.28
N ASP A 28 6.88 -39.64 1.52
CA ASP A 28 6.88 -41.01 2.00
C ASP A 28 8.26 -41.40 2.58
N ILE A 29 8.44 -41.12 3.88
CA ILE A 29 9.67 -41.44 4.60
C ILE A 29 9.89 -42.95 4.73
N ASP A 30 8.83 -43.75 4.87
CA ASP A 30 8.94 -45.20 5.09
C ASP A 30 9.58 -45.90 3.88
N THR A 31 9.14 -45.52 2.67
CA THR A 31 9.77 -45.98 1.44
C THR A 31 11.23 -45.55 1.35
N LEU A 32 11.55 -44.32 1.75
CA LEU A 32 12.94 -43.82 1.77
C LEU A 32 13.81 -44.53 2.80
N VAL A 33 13.28 -44.90 3.97
CA VAL A 33 14.01 -45.65 5.01
C VAL A 33 14.36 -47.05 4.50
N ARG A 34 13.44 -47.72 3.80
CA ARG A 34 13.70 -49.02 3.17
C ARG A 34 14.80 -48.91 2.11
N LEU A 35 14.64 -47.97 1.17
CA LEU A 35 15.60 -47.77 0.07
C LEU A 35 16.95 -47.23 0.54
N ARG A 36 17.02 -46.60 1.72
CA ARG A 36 18.26 -46.07 2.28
C ARG A 36 19.31 -47.13 2.56
N ARG A 37 18.91 -48.25 3.18
CA ARG A 37 19.85 -49.30 3.60
C ARG A 37 20.43 -50.08 2.44
N GLU A 38 19.71 -50.16 1.32
CA GLU A 38 20.08 -50.96 0.15
C GLU A 38 20.66 -50.09 -0.97
N PHE A 39 19.85 -49.16 -1.49
CA PHE A 39 20.16 -48.43 -2.72
C PHE A 39 20.84 -47.08 -2.47
N LEU A 40 20.36 -46.29 -1.50
CA LEU A 40 20.93 -44.95 -1.21
C LEU A 40 22.13 -44.99 -0.25
N ALA A 41 22.59 -46.18 0.16
CA ALA A 41 23.84 -46.34 0.90
C ALA A 41 25.06 -45.91 0.08
N VAL A 42 24.96 -46.00 -1.25
CA VAL A 42 25.94 -45.43 -2.18
C VAL A 42 25.61 -43.96 -2.41
N SER A 43 26.47 -43.07 -1.92
CA SER A 43 26.27 -41.61 -1.99
C SER A 43 26.06 -41.09 -3.42
N GLU A 44 26.70 -41.72 -4.41
CA GLU A 44 26.55 -41.36 -5.82
C GLU A 44 25.09 -41.52 -6.30
N ASN A 45 24.34 -42.49 -5.78
CA ASN A 45 22.93 -42.68 -6.12
C ASN A 45 22.06 -41.52 -5.64
N VAL A 46 22.39 -40.92 -4.49
CA VAL A 46 21.69 -39.72 -3.99
C VAL A 46 21.87 -38.55 -4.95
N SER A 47 23.09 -38.33 -5.45
CA SER A 47 23.37 -37.28 -6.44
C SER A 47 22.76 -37.52 -7.82
N LYS A 48 22.56 -38.79 -8.22
CA LYS A 48 21.92 -39.17 -9.49
C LYS A 48 20.40 -39.03 -9.46
N CYS A 49 19.78 -38.96 -8.28
CA CYS A 49 18.35 -38.72 -8.11
C CYS A 49 18.00 -37.24 -8.39
N ILE A 50 18.03 -36.86 -9.66
CA ILE A 50 17.59 -35.56 -10.17
C ILE A 50 16.36 -35.70 -11.06
N ASP A 51 15.48 -34.68 -11.08
CA ASP A 51 14.36 -34.62 -12.03
C ASP A 51 14.79 -34.10 -13.42
N GLU A 52 13.82 -33.90 -14.31
CA GLU A 52 14.05 -33.38 -15.67
C GLU A 52 14.60 -31.94 -15.70
N SER A 53 14.42 -31.18 -14.62
CA SER A 53 14.94 -29.82 -14.45
C SER A 53 16.29 -29.80 -13.73
N GLY A 54 16.83 -30.96 -13.35
CA GLY A 54 18.06 -31.09 -12.59
C GLY A 54 17.88 -30.85 -11.08
N ASN A 55 16.64 -30.82 -10.58
CA ASN A 55 16.36 -30.66 -9.16
C ASN A 55 16.78 -31.91 -8.39
N THR A 56 17.69 -31.75 -7.44
CA THR A 56 18.11 -32.82 -6.51
C THR A 56 17.01 -33.19 -5.53
N LEU A 57 17.20 -34.28 -4.77
CA LEU A 57 16.29 -34.66 -3.68
C LEU A 57 16.05 -33.54 -2.66
N VAL A 58 17.03 -32.66 -2.42
CA VAL A 58 16.86 -31.53 -1.50
C VAL A 58 15.86 -30.51 -2.08
N HIS A 59 15.94 -30.20 -3.38
CA HIS A 59 14.94 -29.34 -4.04
C HIS A 59 13.54 -29.96 -4.00
N LEU A 60 13.44 -31.26 -4.29
CA LEU A 60 12.16 -31.98 -4.34
C LEU A 60 11.52 -32.14 -2.95
N SER A 61 12.29 -31.97 -1.88
CA SER A 61 11.81 -32.09 -0.49
C SER A 61 11.10 -30.85 0.04
N LEU A 62 11.09 -29.76 -0.73
CA LEU A 62 10.51 -28.48 -0.34
C LEU A 62 8.97 -28.49 -0.45
N GLY A 63 8.29 -27.76 0.46
CA GLY A 63 6.95 -27.26 0.18
C GLY A 63 5.82 -27.53 1.17
N LYS A 64 6.00 -28.32 2.25
CA LYS A 64 4.98 -28.44 3.33
C LYS A 64 5.48 -28.73 4.74
N ASN A 65 6.58 -29.49 4.90
CA ASN A 65 7.11 -29.85 6.22
C ASN A 65 8.63 -29.98 6.14
N THR A 66 9.33 -29.41 7.11
CA THR A 66 10.78 -29.50 7.25
C THR A 66 11.27 -30.92 7.56
N THR A 67 10.39 -31.87 7.93
CA THR A 67 10.78 -33.27 8.16
C THR A 67 11.39 -33.93 6.91
N MET A 68 10.80 -33.74 5.73
CA MET A 68 11.34 -34.32 4.48
C MET A 68 12.68 -33.71 4.11
N LEU A 69 12.78 -32.39 4.26
CA LEU A 69 14.04 -31.66 4.09
C LEU A 69 15.10 -32.15 5.08
N ALA A 70 14.75 -32.26 6.37
CA ALA A 70 15.65 -32.76 7.40
C ALA A 70 16.10 -34.20 7.15
N TYR A 71 15.21 -35.06 6.63
CA TYR A 71 15.57 -36.43 6.27
C TYR A 71 16.53 -36.46 5.08
N THR A 72 16.23 -35.74 4.00
CA THR A 72 17.09 -35.70 2.80
C THR A 72 18.46 -35.11 3.09
N VAL A 73 18.54 -34.06 3.91
CA VAL A 73 19.82 -33.44 4.29
C VAL A 73 20.59 -34.32 5.29
N ASN A 74 19.99 -34.66 6.44
CA ASN A 74 20.72 -35.33 7.53
C ASN A 74 20.92 -36.84 7.31
N GLN A 75 19.94 -37.53 6.73
CA GLN A 75 19.97 -38.99 6.60
C GLN A 75 20.52 -39.46 5.27
N LEU A 76 20.28 -38.71 4.19
CA LEU A 76 20.78 -39.01 2.84
C LEU A 76 22.02 -38.20 2.47
N SER A 77 22.51 -37.30 3.33
CA SER A 77 23.65 -36.41 3.05
C SER A 77 23.45 -35.60 1.76
N GLY A 78 22.21 -35.15 1.51
CA GLY A 78 21.85 -34.35 0.35
C GLY A 78 22.59 -33.02 0.35
N ASN A 79 23.21 -32.67 -0.78
CA ASN A 79 23.92 -31.40 -0.92
C ASN A 79 22.92 -30.22 -0.99
N VAL A 80 22.93 -29.38 0.04
CA VAL A 80 22.08 -28.18 0.18
C VAL A 80 22.42 -27.06 -0.79
N ASN A 81 23.62 -27.10 -1.39
CA ASN A 81 24.11 -26.10 -2.35
C ASN A 81 24.18 -26.63 -3.78
N ALA A 82 23.64 -27.83 -4.04
CA ALA A 82 23.57 -28.35 -5.40
C ALA A 82 22.67 -27.44 -6.25
N ALA A 83 23.13 -27.08 -7.44
CA ALA A 83 22.36 -26.27 -8.38
C ALA A 83 21.64 -27.16 -9.40
N ASN A 84 20.40 -26.82 -9.72
CA ASN A 84 19.66 -27.42 -10.84
C ASN A 84 20.16 -26.88 -12.20
N PHE A 85 19.54 -27.30 -13.32
CA PHE A 85 19.99 -26.89 -14.66
C PHE A 85 19.85 -25.38 -14.94
N GLN A 86 19.15 -24.64 -14.09
CA GLN A 86 19.05 -23.19 -14.17
C GLN A 86 20.02 -22.47 -13.21
N GLY A 87 20.91 -23.21 -12.54
CA GLY A 87 21.82 -22.67 -11.54
C GLY A 87 21.15 -22.40 -10.19
N ARG A 88 19.86 -22.74 -10.01
CA ARG A 88 19.13 -22.46 -8.77
C ARG A 88 19.43 -23.54 -7.74
N THR A 89 19.75 -23.13 -6.52
CA THR A 89 19.91 -24.02 -5.36
C THR A 89 18.56 -24.27 -4.67
N PRO A 90 18.45 -25.23 -3.74
CA PRO A 90 17.25 -25.40 -2.92
C PRO A 90 16.83 -24.10 -2.21
N LEU A 91 17.79 -23.26 -1.81
CA LEU A 91 17.49 -21.97 -1.16
C LEU A 91 16.81 -20.99 -2.14
N HIS A 92 17.17 -21.01 -3.43
CA HIS A 92 16.45 -20.25 -4.46
C HIS A 92 15.01 -20.75 -4.63
N GLU A 93 14.78 -22.07 -4.66
CA GLU A 93 13.41 -22.61 -4.79
C GLU A 93 12.56 -22.36 -3.54
N ALA A 94 13.18 -22.41 -2.35
CA ALA A 94 12.50 -22.05 -1.10
C ALA A 94 12.07 -20.57 -1.12
N ALA A 95 12.97 -19.67 -1.53
CA ALA A 95 12.69 -18.25 -1.71
C ALA A 95 11.62 -18.01 -2.79
N ARG A 96 11.66 -18.71 -3.93
CA ARG A 96 10.72 -18.55 -5.03
C ARG A 96 9.28 -18.91 -4.65
N ASN A 97 9.11 -19.96 -3.86
CA ASN A 97 7.80 -20.50 -3.51
C ASN A 97 7.31 -20.03 -2.11
N ASN A 98 8.04 -19.09 -1.50
CA ASN A 98 7.80 -18.60 -0.14
C ASN A 98 7.73 -19.71 0.93
N TYR A 99 8.63 -20.70 0.85
CA TYR A 99 8.74 -21.76 1.85
C TYR A 99 9.62 -21.31 3.02
N VAL A 100 9.06 -20.44 3.87
CA VAL A 100 9.77 -19.74 4.95
C VAL A 100 10.51 -20.69 5.89
N GLU A 101 9.86 -21.75 6.38
CA GLU A 101 10.48 -22.71 7.30
C GLU A 101 11.59 -23.52 6.62
N CYS A 102 11.44 -23.80 5.32
CA CYS A 102 12.47 -24.48 4.54
C CYS A 102 13.65 -23.55 4.26
N CYS A 103 13.41 -22.26 4.02
CA CYS A 103 14.44 -21.25 3.86
C CYS A 103 15.33 -21.18 5.11
N GLU A 104 14.71 -21.05 6.29
CA GLU A 104 15.44 -21.04 7.56
C GLU A 104 16.16 -22.37 7.84
N ALA A 105 15.51 -23.50 7.60
CA ALA A 105 16.13 -24.82 7.78
C ALA A 105 17.35 -25.01 6.86
N LEU A 106 17.27 -24.63 5.59
CA LEU A 106 18.38 -24.70 4.64
C LEU A 106 19.58 -23.88 5.11
N LEU A 107 19.36 -22.66 5.60
CA LEU A 107 20.43 -21.81 6.15
C LEU A 107 21.06 -22.43 7.40
N ASN A 108 20.26 -23.05 8.28
CA ASN A 108 20.77 -23.79 9.43
C ASN A 108 21.61 -25.02 9.03
N TYR A 109 21.33 -25.62 7.86
CA TYR A 109 22.14 -26.70 7.29
C TYR A 109 23.35 -26.22 6.47
N GLY A 110 23.66 -24.91 6.48
CA GLY A 110 24.81 -24.35 5.78
C GLY A 110 24.58 -24.09 4.29
N ALA A 111 23.33 -23.82 3.89
CA ALA A 111 23.08 -23.30 2.55
C ALA A 111 23.78 -21.95 2.36
N ASP A 112 24.47 -21.81 1.23
CA ASP A 112 25.17 -20.61 0.83
C ASP A 112 24.19 -19.67 0.11
N ASP A 113 23.93 -18.52 0.71
CA ASP A 113 23.02 -17.49 0.22
C ASP A 113 23.68 -16.52 -0.78
N THR A 114 24.94 -16.74 -1.12
CA THR A 114 25.69 -15.97 -2.12
C THR A 114 25.71 -16.67 -3.48
N VAL A 115 25.25 -17.93 -3.56
CA VAL A 115 25.21 -18.68 -4.81
C VAL A 115 24.33 -17.96 -5.83
N GLN A 116 24.87 -17.82 -7.03
CA GLN A 116 24.27 -17.09 -8.13
C GLN A 116 23.67 -18.07 -9.15
N ALA A 117 22.38 -17.94 -9.44
CA ALA A 117 21.73 -18.67 -10.52
C ALA A 117 22.26 -18.25 -11.90
N ALA A 118 21.77 -18.84 -13.01
CA ALA A 118 22.27 -18.54 -14.35
C ALA A 118 22.17 -17.04 -14.75
N THR A 119 21.26 -16.28 -14.13
CA THR A 119 21.08 -14.83 -14.29
C THR A 119 21.88 -14.01 -13.27
N LEU A 120 22.80 -14.63 -12.54
CA LEU A 120 23.47 -14.11 -11.33
C LEU A 120 22.52 -13.58 -10.25
N SER A 121 21.27 -14.05 -10.26
CA SER A 121 20.31 -13.78 -9.21
C SER A 121 20.67 -14.62 -7.99
N THR A 122 20.86 -13.99 -6.83
CA THR A 122 20.99 -14.69 -5.53
C THR A 122 19.61 -15.16 -5.03
N PRO A 123 19.52 -15.97 -3.96
CA PRO A 123 18.25 -16.28 -3.32
C PRO A 123 17.49 -15.03 -2.85
N PHE A 124 18.20 -13.98 -2.44
CA PHE A 124 17.60 -12.69 -2.04
C PHE A 124 16.88 -12.00 -3.21
N HIS A 125 17.54 -11.92 -4.38
CA HIS A 125 16.90 -11.42 -5.60
C HIS A 125 15.66 -12.24 -5.99
N THR A 126 15.73 -13.56 -5.83
CA THR A 126 14.61 -14.47 -6.12
C THR A 126 13.44 -14.22 -5.17
N ALA A 127 13.71 -14.06 -3.87
CA ALA A 127 12.69 -13.74 -2.87
C ALA A 127 12.00 -12.40 -3.19
N ALA A 128 12.77 -11.36 -3.53
CA ALA A 128 12.25 -10.05 -3.91
C ALA A 128 11.40 -10.11 -5.18
N ALA A 129 11.85 -10.84 -6.21
CA ALA A 129 11.11 -11.01 -7.45
C ALA A 129 9.81 -11.82 -7.30
N CYS A 130 9.69 -12.62 -6.24
CA CYS A 130 8.53 -13.47 -5.98
C CYS A 130 7.68 -13.01 -4.79
N GLY A 131 7.91 -11.80 -4.25
CA GLY A 131 7.09 -11.27 -3.16
C GLY A 131 7.31 -11.94 -1.79
N SER A 132 8.39 -12.71 -1.61
CA SER A 132 8.64 -13.55 -0.43
C SER A 132 9.38 -12.77 0.65
N VAL A 133 8.70 -11.78 1.25
CA VAL A 133 9.28 -10.83 2.21
C VAL A 133 9.84 -11.53 3.45
N GLU A 134 9.18 -12.56 3.96
CA GLU A 134 9.64 -13.32 5.12
C GLU A 134 10.96 -14.05 4.82
N CYS A 135 11.14 -14.58 3.61
CA CYS A 135 12.41 -15.14 3.18
C CYS A 135 13.50 -14.06 3.07
N MET A 136 13.16 -12.86 2.57
CA MET A 136 14.10 -11.72 2.52
C MET A 136 14.56 -11.32 3.93
N GLU A 137 13.64 -11.26 4.89
CA GLU A 137 13.91 -10.96 6.29
C GLU A 137 14.88 -11.97 6.93
N ILE A 138 14.66 -13.27 6.68
CA ILE A 138 15.54 -14.34 7.17
C ILE A 138 16.95 -14.20 6.55
N LEU A 139 17.02 -14.03 5.23
CA LEU A 139 18.29 -13.88 4.51
C LEU A 139 19.06 -12.64 5.00
N LEU A 140 18.36 -11.53 5.22
CA LEU A 140 18.96 -10.29 5.71
C LEU A 140 19.51 -10.46 7.13
N LYS A 141 18.76 -11.07 8.05
CA LYS A 141 19.18 -11.35 9.43
C LYS A 141 20.41 -12.26 9.53
N ARG A 142 20.60 -13.15 8.55
CA ARG A 142 21.74 -14.08 8.49
C ARG A 142 22.95 -13.49 7.78
N SER A 143 22.80 -12.37 7.08
CA SER A 143 23.90 -11.73 6.39
C SER A 143 24.86 -11.03 7.36
N ASN A 144 26.16 -11.18 7.12
CA ASN A 144 27.19 -10.42 7.84
C ASN A 144 27.24 -8.94 7.42
N ASP A 145 26.67 -8.60 6.26
CA ASP A 145 26.55 -7.23 5.76
C ASP A 145 25.15 -7.02 5.16
N PRO A 146 24.15 -6.70 6.02
CA PRO A 146 22.78 -6.46 5.57
C PRO A 146 22.66 -5.35 4.53
N ALA A 147 23.46 -4.28 4.66
CA ALA A 147 23.42 -3.15 3.74
C ALA A 147 23.91 -3.55 2.33
N SER A 148 24.97 -4.35 2.25
CA SER A 148 25.41 -4.92 0.98
C SER A 148 24.41 -5.94 0.43
N LYS A 149 23.76 -6.75 1.28
CA LYS A 149 22.79 -7.78 0.85
C LYS A 149 21.60 -7.18 0.11
N VAL A 150 21.00 -6.12 0.66
CA VAL A 150 19.85 -5.42 0.03
C VAL A 150 20.20 -4.83 -1.33
N ASN A 151 21.48 -4.45 -1.50
CA ASN A 151 22.00 -3.78 -2.69
C ASN A 151 22.85 -4.68 -3.58
N GLU A 152 22.77 -6.00 -3.42
CA GLU A 152 23.37 -6.94 -4.36
C GLU A 152 22.81 -6.72 -5.76
N LEU A 153 23.64 -7.00 -6.77
CA LEU A 153 23.30 -6.84 -8.18
C LEU A 153 23.37 -8.18 -8.89
N ASP A 154 22.42 -8.42 -9.81
CA ASP A 154 22.44 -9.58 -10.69
C ASP A 154 23.30 -9.36 -11.95
N ARG A 155 23.22 -10.28 -12.93
CA ARG A 155 24.05 -10.26 -14.15
C ARG A 155 23.85 -9.02 -15.00
N ASN A 156 22.67 -8.42 -14.92
CA ASN A 156 22.31 -7.23 -15.67
C ASN A 156 22.47 -5.99 -14.80
N GLU A 157 23.21 -6.07 -13.69
CA GLU A 157 23.34 -5.03 -12.68
C GLU A 157 21.98 -4.62 -12.09
N CYS A 158 20.95 -5.49 -12.17
CA CYS A 158 19.66 -5.22 -11.55
C CYS A 158 19.73 -5.53 -10.06
N SER A 159 19.39 -4.54 -9.22
CA SER A 159 19.12 -4.77 -7.80
C SER A 159 17.77 -5.45 -7.55
N ALA A 160 17.55 -5.95 -6.34
CA ALA A 160 16.24 -6.42 -5.88
C ALA A 160 15.11 -5.38 -6.09
N LEU A 161 15.42 -4.09 -5.92
CA LEU A 161 14.47 -2.99 -6.11
C LEU A 161 14.03 -2.85 -7.59
N HIS A 162 14.89 -3.19 -8.55
CA HIS A 162 14.48 -3.25 -9.96
C HIS A 162 13.45 -4.37 -10.21
N LYS A 163 13.63 -5.52 -9.55
CA LYS A 163 12.71 -6.66 -9.71
C LYS A 163 11.33 -6.34 -9.13
N SER A 164 11.27 -5.79 -7.92
CA SER A 164 9.99 -5.38 -7.31
C SER A 164 9.32 -4.26 -8.11
N ALA A 165 10.10 -3.30 -8.63
CA ALA A 165 9.59 -2.24 -9.48
C ALA A 165 9.03 -2.74 -10.83
N SER A 166 9.65 -3.76 -11.42
CA SER A 166 9.15 -4.40 -12.64
C SER A 166 7.84 -5.16 -12.39
N ASP A 167 7.76 -5.90 -11.28
CA ASP A 167 6.58 -6.69 -10.92
C ASP A 167 5.40 -5.81 -10.49
N GLY A 168 5.68 -4.69 -9.82
CA GLY A 168 4.68 -3.78 -9.28
C GLY A 168 4.31 -4.08 -7.83
N ASP A 169 5.09 -4.89 -7.12
CA ASP A 169 4.87 -5.19 -5.70
C ASP A 169 5.33 -4.00 -4.84
N VAL A 170 4.35 -3.19 -4.41
CA VAL A 170 4.58 -2.03 -3.54
C VAL A 170 5.09 -2.45 -2.16
N ARG A 171 4.67 -3.60 -1.64
CA ARG A 171 5.07 -4.08 -0.30
C ARG A 171 6.55 -4.46 -0.30
N VAL A 172 7.02 -5.20 -1.30
CA VAL A 172 8.46 -5.50 -1.44
C VAL A 172 9.25 -4.23 -1.68
N THR A 173 8.75 -3.32 -2.53
CA THR A 173 9.42 -2.04 -2.81
C THR A 173 9.57 -1.20 -1.54
N GLN A 174 8.51 -1.09 -0.73
CA GLN A 174 8.54 -0.43 0.58
C GLN A 174 9.58 -1.05 1.49
N TRP A 175 9.51 -2.38 1.65
CA TRP A 175 10.44 -3.10 2.52
C TRP A 175 11.89 -2.86 2.08
N LEU A 176 12.19 -2.94 0.78
CA LEU A 176 13.55 -2.73 0.27
C LEU A 176 14.06 -1.32 0.55
N VAL A 177 13.25 -0.28 0.30
CA VAL A 177 13.65 1.11 0.55
C VAL A 177 13.84 1.37 2.05
N GLU A 178 12.95 0.85 2.90
CA GLU A 178 13.06 0.95 4.37
C GLU A 178 14.33 0.26 4.91
N HIS A 179 14.83 -0.77 4.23
CA HIS A 179 16.05 -1.48 4.58
C HIS A 179 17.30 -0.98 3.84
N GLY A 180 17.23 0.22 3.23
CA GLY A 180 18.41 0.92 2.69
C GLY A 180 18.75 0.56 1.24
N ALA A 181 17.79 0.11 0.44
CA ALA A 181 18.00 -0.06 -0.99
C ALA A 181 18.29 1.30 -1.68
N PHE A 182 19.27 1.31 -2.58
CA PHE A 182 19.59 2.48 -3.39
C PHE A 182 18.47 2.76 -4.41
N VAL A 183 17.70 3.81 -4.15
CA VAL A 183 16.52 4.21 -4.93
C VAL A 183 16.84 4.49 -6.40
N ASP A 184 18.01 5.09 -6.67
CA ASP A 184 18.47 5.48 -8.01
C ASP A 184 19.58 4.56 -8.56
N GLN A 185 19.71 3.33 -8.03
CA GLN A 185 20.64 2.34 -8.59
C GLN A 185 20.38 2.16 -10.08
N ARG A 186 21.44 2.07 -10.88
CA ARG A 186 21.32 1.84 -12.32
C ARG A 186 21.65 0.39 -12.66
N ASP A 187 20.84 -0.19 -13.54
CA ASP A 187 21.14 -1.46 -14.19
C ASP A 187 22.09 -1.27 -15.40
N PHE A 188 22.45 -2.37 -16.06
CA PHE A 188 23.36 -2.39 -17.22
C PHE A 188 22.90 -1.50 -18.39
N ASN A 189 21.59 -1.21 -18.46
CA ASN A 189 20.99 -0.32 -19.45
C ASN A 189 20.81 1.11 -18.92
N ASN A 190 21.46 1.48 -17.82
CA ASN A 190 21.22 2.72 -17.07
C ASN A 190 19.76 2.92 -16.63
N THR A 191 18.96 1.85 -16.55
CA THR A 191 17.58 1.92 -16.07
C THR A 191 17.61 2.01 -14.55
N THR A 192 16.85 2.94 -13.97
CA THR A 192 16.61 3.01 -12.52
C THR A 192 15.35 2.23 -12.13
N PRO A 193 15.14 1.88 -10.85
CA PRO A 193 13.89 1.26 -10.41
C PRO A 193 12.65 2.08 -10.78
N LEU A 194 12.70 3.40 -10.63
CA LEU A 194 11.63 4.30 -11.06
C LEU A 194 11.38 4.17 -12.57
N LEU A 195 12.43 4.22 -13.39
CA LEU A 195 12.30 4.08 -14.84
C LEU A 195 11.74 2.71 -15.23
N MET A 196 12.14 1.64 -14.53
CA MET A 196 11.61 0.29 -14.70
C MET A 196 10.11 0.24 -14.38
N ALA A 197 9.68 0.80 -13.24
CA ALA A 197 8.27 0.88 -12.86
C ALA A 197 7.44 1.64 -13.89
N VAL A 198 7.95 2.75 -14.44
CA VAL A 198 7.30 3.50 -15.51
C VAL A 198 7.23 2.70 -16.81
N LYS A 199 8.30 2.01 -17.20
CA LYS A 199 8.32 1.10 -18.38
C LYS A 199 7.26 0.00 -18.28
N MET A 200 7.05 -0.54 -17.07
CA MET A 200 6.05 -1.58 -16.82
C MET A 200 4.65 -1.02 -16.50
N GLY A 201 4.52 0.29 -16.25
CA GLY A 201 3.26 0.96 -15.91
C GLY A 201 2.76 0.67 -14.50
N ARG A 202 3.68 0.51 -13.54
CA ARG A 202 3.37 0.22 -12.13
C ARG A 202 3.13 1.54 -11.38
N LYS A 203 1.95 2.13 -11.55
CA LYS A 203 1.63 3.47 -11.03
C LYS A 203 1.90 3.60 -9.53
N GLU A 204 1.49 2.62 -8.73
CA GLU A 204 1.59 2.66 -7.27
C GLU A 204 3.05 2.61 -6.80
N VAL A 205 3.90 1.82 -7.49
CA VAL A 205 5.35 1.81 -7.23
C VAL A 205 5.99 3.12 -7.67
N VAL A 206 5.59 3.68 -8.81
CA VAL A 206 6.08 5.00 -9.26
C VAL A 206 5.76 6.07 -8.24
N GLU A 207 4.51 6.13 -7.79
CA GLU A 207 4.06 7.06 -6.76
C GLU A 207 4.90 6.91 -5.49
N TYR A 208 5.08 5.68 -5.00
CA TYR A 208 5.91 5.45 -3.83
C TYR A 208 7.37 5.89 -4.01
N LEU A 209 8.03 5.50 -5.11
CA LEU A 209 9.44 5.84 -5.36
C LEU A 209 9.65 7.36 -5.48
N ILE A 210 8.71 8.09 -6.13
CA ILE A 210 8.74 9.55 -6.19
C ILE A 210 8.67 10.16 -4.78
N HIS A 211 7.77 9.67 -3.92
CA HIS A 211 7.67 10.12 -2.54
C HIS A 211 8.95 9.84 -1.72
N GLN A 212 9.70 8.80 -2.06
CA GLN A 212 11.00 8.47 -1.46
C GLN A 212 12.18 9.25 -2.08
N GLY A 213 11.91 10.20 -2.97
CA GLY A 213 12.93 11.08 -3.55
C GLY A 213 13.66 10.49 -4.75
N ALA A 214 13.10 9.50 -5.44
CA ALA A 214 13.69 8.97 -6.67
C ALA A 214 13.85 10.07 -7.74
N ALA A 215 14.99 10.07 -8.43
CA ALA A 215 15.25 11.05 -9.48
C ALA A 215 14.39 10.77 -10.72
N CYS A 216 13.45 11.68 -11.00
CA CYS A 216 12.46 11.54 -12.08
C CYS A 216 13.00 11.80 -13.50
N ASP A 217 14.28 12.17 -13.61
CA ASP A 217 14.89 12.67 -14.84
C ASP A 217 16.06 11.82 -15.35
N LEU A 218 16.35 10.70 -14.69
CA LEU A 218 17.41 9.81 -15.11
C LEU A 218 17.04 9.07 -16.40
N ALA A 219 17.99 9.01 -17.32
CA ALA A 219 17.81 8.41 -18.64
C ALA A 219 18.47 7.03 -18.71
N ASP A 220 17.84 6.12 -19.47
CA ASP A 220 18.46 4.87 -19.86
C ASP A 220 19.58 5.08 -20.91
N ARG A 221 20.20 3.99 -21.34
CA ARG A 221 21.28 3.97 -22.33
C ARG A 221 20.89 4.53 -23.70
N GLN A 222 19.59 4.56 -24.02
CA GLN A 222 19.07 5.16 -25.24
C GLN A 222 18.67 6.64 -25.05
N GLY A 223 18.93 7.21 -23.87
CA GLY A 223 18.52 8.56 -23.53
C GLY A 223 17.04 8.68 -23.17
N ASN A 224 16.30 7.58 -23.04
CA ASN A 224 14.89 7.63 -22.66
C ASN A 224 14.75 7.86 -21.15
N ARG A 225 14.09 8.97 -20.82
CA ARG A 225 13.64 9.32 -19.47
C ARG A 225 12.24 8.78 -19.16
N PRO A 226 11.77 8.77 -17.90
CA PRO A 226 10.42 8.32 -17.54
C PRO A 226 9.31 8.89 -18.42
N VAL A 227 9.34 10.20 -18.70
CA VAL A 227 8.35 10.89 -19.55
C VAL A 227 8.25 10.32 -20.98
N HIS A 228 9.35 9.79 -21.53
CA HIS A 228 9.34 9.14 -22.86
C HIS A 228 8.54 7.83 -22.82
N PHE A 229 8.69 7.04 -21.77
CA PHE A 229 7.94 5.78 -21.62
C PHE A 229 6.47 6.02 -21.30
N CYS A 230 6.12 7.09 -20.57
CA CYS A 230 4.72 7.52 -20.44
C CYS A 230 4.08 7.80 -21.81
N ALA A 231 4.82 8.44 -22.71
CA ALA A 231 4.36 8.72 -24.07
C ALA A 231 4.14 7.43 -24.89
N ILE A 232 5.10 6.49 -24.84
CA ILE A 232 4.99 5.18 -25.53
C ILE A 232 3.80 4.37 -25.00
N ARG A 233 3.57 4.37 -23.69
CA ARG A 233 2.50 3.61 -23.05
C ARG A 233 1.13 4.27 -23.14
N CYS A 234 1.09 5.57 -23.44
CA CYS A 234 -0.09 6.41 -23.34
C CYS A 234 -0.64 6.50 -21.90
N ASP A 235 0.26 6.61 -20.92
CA ASP A 235 -0.10 6.65 -19.50
C ASP A 235 -0.02 8.08 -18.94
N SER A 236 -1.15 8.80 -19.05
CA SER A 236 -1.27 10.18 -18.55
C SER A 236 -1.28 10.27 -17.03
N LYS A 237 -1.62 9.18 -16.32
CA LYS A 237 -1.65 9.17 -14.85
C LYS A 237 -0.24 9.20 -14.30
N ILE A 238 0.65 8.34 -14.82
CA ILE A 238 2.06 8.34 -14.45
C ILE A 238 2.75 9.62 -14.93
N LEU A 239 2.42 10.13 -16.12
CA LEU A 239 2.95 11.40 -16.59
C LEU A 239 2.64 12.53 -15.61
N LYS A 240 1.39 12.60 -15.11
CA LYS A 240 0.99 13.61 -14.13
C LYS A 240 1.83 13.52 -12.85
N LEU A 241 2.04 12.32 -12.29
CA LEU A 241 2.90 12.13 -11.12
C LEU A 241 4.33 12.64 -11.35
N LEU A 242 4.90 12.38 -12.53
CA LEU A 242 6.24 12.85 -12.88
C LEU A 242 6.31 14.37 -13.04
N VAL A 243 5.31 14.98 -13.69
CA VAL A 243 5.22 16.44 -13.87
C VAL A 243 5.03 17.14 -12.53
N ASP A 244 4.16 16.60 -11.67
CA ASP A 244 3.95 17.09 -10.30
C ASP A 244 5.25 16.99 -9.47
N ALA A 245 6.11 16.02 -9.77
CA ALA A 245 7.46 15.86 -9.22
C ALA A 245 8.56 16.63 -10.01
N ASN A 246 8.19 17.62 -10.81
CA ASN A 246 9.08 18.50 -11.58
C ASN A 246 9.95 17.80 -12.65
N ALA A 247 9.54 16.64 -13.16
CA ALA A 247 10.26 15.99 -14.27
C ALA A 247 10.26 16.85 -15.54
N ALA A 248 11.42 16.96 -16.20
CA ALA A 248 11.53 17.72 -17.43
C ALA A 248 10.79 17.02 -18.59
N VAL A 249 9.80 17.69 -19.18
CA VAL A 249 9.04 17.15 -20.32
C VAL A 249 9.60 17.55 -21.69
N ASN A 250 10.30 18.68 -21.77
CA ASN A 250 10.90 19.18 -23.01
C ASN A 250 12.32 18.65 -23.22
N VAL A 251 12.44 17.33 -23.24
CA VAL A 251 13.69 16.56 -23.29
C VAL A 251 13.76 15.73 -24.56
N GLN A 252 14.97 15.44 -25.02
CA GLN A 252 15.22 14.64 -26.22
C GLN A 252 16.02 13.38 -25.85
N ASN A 253 15.57 12.22 -26.35
CA ASN A 253 16.33 10.97 -26.21
C ASN A 253 17.49 10.89 -27.22
N GLY A 254 18.17 9.74 -27.31
CA GLY A 254 19.31 9.54 -28.21
C GLY A 254 19.00 9.72 -29.71
N GLU A 255 17.73 9.60 -30.12
CA GLU A 255 17.26 9.87 -31.49
C GLU A 255 16.72 11.30 -31.66
N LEU A 256 16.95 12.15 -30.66
CA LEU A 256 16.38 13.49 -30.53
C LEU A 256 14.83 13.51 -30.51
N ASN A 257 14.20 12.38 -30.21
CA ASN A 257 12.75 12.33 -30.04
C ASN A 257 12.38 12.91 -28.68
N THR A 258 11.45 13.86 -28.69
CA THR A 258 10.76 14.30 -27.46
C THR A 258 9.65 13.31 -27.07
N PRO A 259 9.12 13.35 -25.83
CA PRO A 259 7.94 12.57 -25.48
C PRO A 259 6.79 12.77 -26.46
N LEU A 260 6.63 13.97 -27.00
CA LEU A 260 5.59 14.29 -27.98
C LEU A 260 5.84 13.61 -29.34
N HIS A 261 7.10 13.46 -29.77
CA HIS A 261 7.44 12.64 -30.95
C HIS A 261 7.02 11.19 -30.73
N LEU A 262 7.33 10.62 -29.57
CA LEU A 262 6.98 9.23 -29.27
C LEU A 262 5.45 9.05 -29.18
N ALA A 263 4.73 9.97 -28.57
CA ALA A 263 3.26 9.95 -28.57
C ALA A 263 2.68 10.00 -30.00
N ALA A 264 3.32 10.75 -30.91
CA ALA A 264 2.92 10.83 -32.31
C ALA A 264 3.29 9.56 -33.11
N ILE A 265 4.45 8.95 -32.86
CA ILE A 265 4.92 7.73 -33.52
C ILE A 265 4.07 6.52 -33.08
N TYR A 266 3.84 6.37 -31.78
CA TYR A 266 3.01 5.29 -31.20
C TYR A 266 1.52 5.67 -31.17
N GLN A 267 1.05 6.32 -32.23
CA GLN A 267 -0.29 6.89 -32.35
C GLN A 267 -1.38 5.89 -31.93
N ARG A 268 -2.33 6.36 -31.11
CA ARG A 268 -3.58 5.64 -30.81
C ARG A 268 -4.78 6.45 -31.31
N PRO A 269 -5.11 6.38 -32.61
CA PRO A 269 -6.20 7.18 -33.17
C PRO A 269 -7.53 6.87 -32.46
N ASN A 270 -8.31 7.93 -32.17
CA ASN A 270 -9.62 7.89 -31.49
C ASN A 270 -9.62 7.51 -30.00
N SER A 271 -8.46 7.55 -29.33
CA SER A 271 -8.37 7.40 -27.87
C SER A 271 -8.37 8.77 -27.20
N LYS A 272 -9.37 9.01 -26.34
CA LYS A 272 -9.42 10.23 -25.51
C LYS A 272 -8.22 10.29 -24.55
N GLU A 273 -7.72 9.13 -24.13
CA GLU A 273 -6.52 9.00 -23.30
C GLU A 273 -5.28 9.54 -24.03
N TRP A 274 -5.15 9.28 -25.33
CA TRP A 274 -4.06 9.78 -26.16
C TRP A 274 -4.16 11.29 -26.40
N GLU A 275 -5.36 11.81 -26.65
CA GLU A 275 -5.58 13.26 -26.75
C GLU A 275 -5.25 13.97 -25.42
N ASN A 276 -5.67 13.38 -24.29
CA ASN A 276 -5.35 13.88 -22.96
C ASN A 276 -3.85 13.84 -22.67
N LEU A 277 -3.13 12.80 -23.13
CA LEU A 277 -1.68 12.71 -23.03
C LEU A 277 -0.98 13.82 -23.80
N ILE A 278 -1.38 14.05 -25.06
CA ILE A 278 -0.84 15.15 -25.89
C ILE A 278 -1.10 16.50 -25.22
N ALA A 279 -2.34 16.72 -24.76
CA ALA A 279 -2.70 17.94 -24.05
C ALA A 279 -1.82 18.11 -22.80
N SER A 280 -1.67 17.06 -21.99
CA SER A 280 -0.85 17.10 -20.77
C SER A 280 0.63 17.41 -21.08
N LEU A 281 1.20 16.83 -22.13
CA LEU A 281 2.58 17.11 -22.54
C LEU A 281 2.77 18.56 -23.00
N LEU A 282 1.84 19.07 -23.80
CA LEU A 282 1.86 20.46 -24.27
C LEU A 282 1.66 21.45 -23.11
N ASP A 283 0.70 21.16 -22.24
CA ASP A 283 0.40 21.96 -21.05
C ASP A 283 1.60 22.03 -20.12
N SER A 284 2.34 20.92 -19.98
CA SER A 284 3.58 20.84 -19.20
C SER A 284 4.77 21.53 -19.87
N GLY A 285 4.62 22.07 -21.10
CA GLY A 285 5.65 22.85 -21.79
C GLY A 285 6.52 22.08 -22.79
N CYS A 286 6.11 20.89 -23.23
CA CYS A 286 6.81 20.19 -24.32
C CYS A 286 6.65 20.95 -25.65
N ASP A 287 7.73 21.25 -26.36
CA ASP A 287 7.67 22.02 -27.60
C ASP A 287 7.25 21.13 -28.80
N PRO A 288 6.12 21.40 -29.48
CA PRO A 288 5.69 20.68 -30.67
C PRO A 288 6.48 21.01 -31.94
N LEU A 289 7.39 21.99 -31.91
CA LEU A 289 8.16 22.42 -33.07
C LEU A 289 9.58 21.84 -33.10
N LEU A 290 10.03 21.21 -32.01
CA LEU A 290 11.32 20.54 -31.98
C LEU A 290 11.39 19.44 -33.02
N GLU A 291 12.53 19.33 -33.68
CA GLU A 291 12.81 18.31 -34.67
C GLU A 291 13.65 17.19 -34.07
N ASN A 292 13.36 15.95 -34.45
CA ASN A 292 14.19 14.80 -34.10
C ASN A 292 15.38 14.61 -35.07
N ALA A 293 16.12 13.52 -34.92
CA ALA A 293 17.28 13.21 -35.78
C ALA A 293 16.93 13.11 -37.27
N SER A 294 15.65 12.83 -37.59
CA SER A 294 15.13 12.78 -38.97
C SER A 294 14.64 14.14 -39.50
N ARG A 295 14.83 15.24 -38.76
CA ARG A 295 14.32 16.59 -39.07
C ARG A 295 12.79 16.63 -39.23
N LYS A 296 12.09 15.77 -38.48
CA LYS A 296 10.63 15.71 -38.47
C LYS A 296 10.13 16.25 -37.16
N LYS A 297 9.01 16.98 -37.20
CA LYS A 297 8.29 17.43 -36.00
C LYS A 297 7.34 16.33 -35.53
N PRO A 298 6.87 16.35 -34.26
CA PRO A 298 5.87 15.40 -33.78
C PRO A 298 4.64 15.33 -34.70
N ALA A 299 4.13 16.48 -35.14
CA ALA A 299 2.95 16.58 -36.01
C ALA A 299 3.15 15.94 -37.41
N ASP A 300 4.38 15.66 -37.84
CA ASP A 300 4.64 15.03 -39.14
C ASP A 300 4.41 13.52 -39.14
N TYR A 301 4.35 12.91 -37.96
CA TYR A 301 4.04 11.49 -37.78
C TYR A 301 2.54 11.21 -37.73
N VAL A 302 1.69 12.23 -37.60
CA VAL A 302 0.22 12.07 -37.51
C VAL A 302 -0.51 12.50 -38.78
N GLY A 303 -1.69 11.91 -39.00
CA GLY A 303 -2.56 12.25 -40.12
C GLY A 303 -3.04 13.72 -40.08
N ARG A 304 -3.41 14.28 -41.25
CA ARG A 304 -3.77 15.71 -41.43
C ARG A 304 -4.79 16.22 -40.40
N ASN A 305 -5.79 15.42 -40.05
CA ASN A 305 -6.86 15.81 -39.12
C ASN A 305 -6.36 15.99 -37.67
N LEU A 306 -5.29 15.30 -37.29
CA LEU A 306 -4.77 15.28 -35.92
C LEU A 306 -3.62 16.26 -35.72
N LYS A 307 -3.04 16.82 -36.79
CA LYS A 307 -1.97 17.82 -36.69
C LYS A 307 -2.36 19.03 -35.83
N LYS A 308 -3.66 19.39 -35.83
CA LYS A 308 -4.20 20.50 -35.02
C LYS A 308 -4.00 20.28 -33.52
N LEU A 309 -4.01 19.03 -33.04
CA LEU A 309 -3.81 18.72 -31.61
C LEU A 309 -2.41 19.09 -31.11
N PHE A 310 -1.44 19.19 -32.02
CA PHE A 310 -0.05 19.50 -31.74
C PHE A 310 0.28 20.99 -31.92
N SER A 311 -0.70 21.85 -32.28
CA SER A 311 -0.42 23.28 -32.45
C SER A 311 -0.29 23.99 -31.10
N LYS A 312 0.60 24.99 -31.03
CA LYS A 312 0.74 25.87 -29.85
C LYS A 312 -0.55 26.66 -29.60
N GLU A 313 -1.24 27.07 -30.67
CA GLU A 313 -2.53 27.76 -30.60
C GLU A 313 -3.60 26.93 -29.90
N GLU A 314 -3.72 25.64 -30.25
CA GLU A 314 -4.72 24.76 -29.63
C GLU A 314 -4.35 24.43 -28.17
N ALA A 315 -3.06 24.33 -27.85
CA ALA A 315 -2.61 24.22 -26.46
C ALA A 315 -2.98 25.48 -25.66
N GLU A 316 -2.76 26.67 -26.21
CA GLU A 316 -3.07 27.93 -25.54
C GLU A 316 -4.57 28.15 -25.35
N ILE A 317 -5.38 27.83 -26.37
CA ILE A 317 -6.85 27.84 -26.26
C ILE A 317 -7.30 26.88 -25.14
N ARG A 318 -6.75 25.67 -25.07
CA ARG A 318 -7.06 24.70 -24.01
C ARG A 318 -6.68 25.23 -22.63
N ARG A 319 -5.52 25.85 -22.47
CA ARG A 319 -5.09 26.50 -21.22
C ARG A 319 -6.06 27.60 -20.81
N GLN A 320 -6.45 28.48 -21.74
CA GLN A 320 -7.37 29.57 -21.44
C GLN A 320 -8.75 29.07 -21.01
N ILE A 321 -9.27 28.02 -21.66
CA ILE A 321 -10.53 27.37 -21.28
C ILE A 321 -10.41 26.75 -19.88
N LYS A 322 -9.27 26.12 -19.56
CA LYS A 322 -9.04 25.54 -18.23
C LYS A 322 -9.01 26.61 -17.14
N ILE A 323 -8.27 27.71 -17.34
CA ILE A 323 -8.22 28.84 -16.41
C ILE A 323 -9.61 29.44 -16.20
N GLN A 324 -10.39 29.62 -17.26
CA GLN A 324 -11.76 30.13 -17.14
C GLN A 324 -12.67 29.20 -16.33
N LYS A 325 -12.53 27.89 -16.50
CA LYS A 325 -13.29 26.91 -15.70
C LYS A 325 -12.88 26.94 -14.23
N GLU A 326 -11.58 26.96 -13.93
CA GLU A 326 -11.08 27.05 -12.56
C GLU A 326 -11.54 28.35 -11.89
N ALA A 327 -11.51 29.47 -12.60
CA ALA A 327 -12.03 30.74 -12.10
C ALA A 327 -13.54 30.71 -11.86
N GLN A 328 -14.31 30.05 -12.74
CA GLN A 328 -15.75 29.88 -12.56
C GLN A 328 -16.07 29.00 -11.34
N GLU A 329 -15.33 27.90 -11.17
CA GLU A 329 -15.48 27.00 -10.02
C GLU A 329 -15.10 27.70 -8.70
N GLU A 330 -14.06 28.53 -8.70
CA GLU A 330 -13.67 29.36 -7.56
C GLU A 330 -14.72 30.42 -7.24
N GLU A 331 -15.29 31.07 -8.25
CA GLU A 331 -16.39 32.01 -8.10
C GLU A 331 -17.64 31.34 -7.49
N ASP A 332 -18.00 30.16 -7.98
CA ASP A 332 -19.14 29.38 -7.48
C ASP A 332 -18.89 28.89 -6.05
N PHE A 333 -17.65 28.48 -5.72
CA PHE A 333 -17.25 28.12 -4.37
C PHE A 333 -17.36 29.32 -3.41
N ASN A 334 -16.92 30.50 -3.83
CA ASN A 334 -17.02 31.72 -3.03
C ASN A 334 -18.49 32.12 -2.79
N LYS A 335 -19.36 32.01 -3.80
CA LYS A 335 -20.82 32.22 -3.63
C LYS A 335 -21.43 31.25 -2.61
N LEU A 336 -21.03 29.98 -2.65
CA LEU A 336 -21.47 28.97 -1.67
C LEU A 336 -20.99 29.31 -0.25
N LEU A 337 -19.76 29.82 -0.12
CA LEU A 337 -19.21 30.24 1.16
C LEU A 337 -19.96 31.45 1.74
N GLU A 338 -20.28 32.44 0.90
CA GLU A 338 -21.10 33.60 1.28
C GLU A 338 -22.51 33.17 1.71
N LEU A 339 -23.16 32.29 0.93
CA LEU A 339 -24.48 31.76 1.27
C LEU A 339 -24.47 31.00 2.60
N ARG A 340 -23.43 30.21 2.85
CA ARG A 340 -23.24 29.52 4.14
C ARG A 340 -23.06 30.52 5.28
N SER A 341 -22.32 31.60 5.07
CA SER A 341 -22.07 32.64 6.09
C SER A 341 -23.36 33.39 6.47
N THR A 342 -24.17 33.77 5.47
CA THR A 342 -25.45 34.47 5.67
C THR A 342 -26.48 33.57 6.33
N TRP A 343 -26.55 32.29 5.93
CA TRP A 343 -27.39 31.30 6.59
C TRP A 343 -26.98 31.10 8.06
N ARG A 344 -25.68 30.95 8.34
CA ARG A 344 -25.16 30.84 9.70
C ARG A 344 -25.52 32.07 10.54
N ALA A 345 -25.37 33.27 10.01
CA ALA A 345 -25.74 34.51 10.71
C ALA A 345 -27.24 34.55 11.03
N THR A 346 -28.09 34.16 10.08
CA THR A 346 -29.54 34.10 10.26
C THR A 346 -29.95 33.08 11.34
N VAL A 347 -29.36 31.89 11.32
CA VAL A 347 -29.60 30.85 12.33
C VAL A 347 -29.17 31.32 13.72
N MET A 348 -27.99 31.94 13.83
CA MET A 348 -27.50 32.50 15.10
C MET A 348 -28.40 33.62 15.61
N ALA A 349 -28.85 34.53 14.74
CA ALA A 349 -29.78 35.59 15.11
C ALA A 349 -31.13 35.03 15.60
N ASN A 350 -31.67 34.00 14.93
CA ASN A 350 -32.88 33.32 15.37
C ASN A 350 -32.69 32.61 16.71
N LEU A 351 -31.55 31.96 16.92
CA LEU A 351 -31.21 31.31 18.19
C LEU A 351 -31.05 32.32 19.34
N GLU A 352 -30.43 33.46 19.08
CA GLU A 352 -30.35 34.54 20.07
C GLU A 352 -31.73 35.10 20.40
N LYS A 353 -32.60 35.26 19.39
CA LYS A 353 -33.98 35.71 19.58
C LYS A 353 -34.77 34.71 20.44
N THR A 354 -34.68 33.41 20.18
CA THR A 354 -35.38 32.40 21.00
C THR A 354 -34.83 32.35 22.42
N LYS A 355 -33.51 32.46 22.61
CA LYS A 355 -32.91 32.55 23.96
C LYS A 355 -33.39 33.78 24.74
N ARG A 356 -33.51 34.94 24.08
CA ARG A 356 -34.06 36.15 24.71
C ARG A 356 -35.51 35.95 25.14
N LEU A 357 -36.36 35.41 24.26
CA LEU A 357 -37.75 35.12 24.58
C LEU A 357 -37.90 34.13 25.74
N GLN A 358 -37.10 33.07 25.77
CA GLN A 358 -37.09 32.09 26.87
C GLN A 358 -36.65 32.74 28.19
N LYS A 359 -35.67 33.63 28.15
CA LYS A 359 -35.22 34.38 29.33
C LYS A 359 -36.33 35.32 29.84
N ASP A 360 -36.94 36.10 28.95
CA ASP A 360 -38.02 37.02 29.32
C ASP A 360 -39.23 36.27 29.90
N GLU A 361 -39.54 35.08 29.36
CA GLU A 361 -40.60 34.21 29.89
C GLU A 361 -40.24 33.61 31.25
N ALA A 362 -39.00 33.17 31.45
CA ALA A 362 -38.51 32.71 32.75
C ALA A 362 -38.55 33.82 33.80
N ASP A 363 -38.12 35.04 33.44
CA ASP A 363 -38.15 36.22 34.32
C ASP A 363 -39.60 36.65 34.65
N ARG A 364 -40.55 36.45 33.72
CA ARG A 364 -41.98 36.64 33.99
C ARG A 364 -42.51 35.60 34.97
N LEU A 365 -42.26 34.31 34.73
CA LEU A 365 -42.71 33.22 35.60
C LEU A 365 -42.11 33.34 37.01
N HIS A 366 -40.86 33.79 37.12
CA HIS A 366 -40.21 34.07 38.41
C HIS A 366 -40.95 35.17 39.18
N ARG A 367 -41.30 36.28 38.52
CA ARG A 367 -42.08 37.36 39.15
C ARG A 367 -43.46 36.90 39.59
N GLU A 368 -44.17 36.15 38.75
CA GLU A 368 -45.48 35.58 39.11
C GLU A 368 -45.38 34.60 40.29
N ALA A 369 -44.31 33.81 40.37
CA ALA A 369 -44.06 32.90 41.49
C ALA A 369 -43.74 33.66 42.79
N GLU A 370 -42.94 34.72 42.73
CA GLU A 370 -42.69 35.59 43.89
C GLU A 370 -43.97 36.25 44.40
N GLU A 371 -44.81 36.77 43.51
CA GLU A 371 -46.09 37.38 43.88
C GLU A 371 -47.04 36.37 44.53
N ARG A 372 -47.10 35.14 44.01
CA ARG A 372 -47.87 34.04 44.62
C ARG A 372 -47.35 33.69 46.02
N LEU A 373 -46.03 33.61 46.18
CA LEU A 373 -45.43 33.32 47.49
C LEU A 373 -45.76 34.41 48.51
N ARG A 374 -45.64 35.70 48.11
CA ARG A 374 -46.05 36.83 48.97
C ARG A 374 -47.53 36.75 49.34
N ALA A 375 -48.40 36.43 48.39
CA ALA A 375 -49.83 36.27 48.66
C ALA A 375 -50.13 35.07 49.59
N GLU A 376 -49.38 33.98 49.48
CA GLU A 376 -49.48 32.82 50.37
C GLU A 376 -49.01 33.16 51.79
N ASP A 377 -47.90 33.88 51.92
CA ASP A 377 -47.39 34.36 53.21
C ASP A 377 -48.38 35.35 53.88
N ASP A 378 -48.96 36.28 53.12
CA ASP A 378 -50.00 37.19 53.59
C ASP A 378 -51.26 36.42 54.05
N ALA A 379 -51.70 35.41 53.27
CA ALA A 379 -52.84 34.57 53.63
C ALA A 379 -52.56 33.74 54.89
N ARG A 380 -51.34 33.24 55.06
CA ARG A 380 -50.90 32.51 56.25
C ARG A 380 -50.89 33.42 57.47
N LEU A 381 -50.39 34.64 57.35
CA LEU A 381 -50.41 35.64 58.42
C LEU A 381 -51.85 35.94 58.86
N LEU A 382 -52.76 36.14 57.91
CA LEU A 382 -54.18 36.36 58.19
C LEU A 382 -54.83 35.14 58.88
N LEU A 383 -54.45 33.92 58.50
CA LEU A 383 -54.90 32.69 59.15
C LEU A 383 -54.39 32.59 60.59
N ASP A 384 -53.10 32.86 60.82
CA ASP A 384 -52.50 32.86 62.15
C ASP A 384 -53.16 33.91 63.06
N GLU A 385 -53.42 35.12 62.55
CA GLU A 385 -54.20 36.14 63.26
C GLU A 385 -55.62 35.65 63.60
N ALA A 386 -56.29 34.97 62.67
CA ALA A 386 -57.64 34.43 62.90
C ALA A 386 -57.63 33.31 63.96
N ILE A 387 -56.61 32.45 63.96
CA ILE A 387 -56.41 31.39 64.96
C ILE A 387 -56.17 32.02 66.34
N GLU A 388 -55.29 33.02 66.45
CA GLU A 388 -55.02 33.70 67.72
C GLU A 388 -56.24 34.47 68.23
N ARG A 389 -56.99 35.15 67.35
CA ARG A 389 -58.28 35.75 67.72
C ARG A 389 -59.27 34.71 68.24
N ARG A 390 -59.35 33.53 67.61
CA ARG A 390 -60.22 32.43 68.07
C ARG A 390 -59.75 31.88 69.42
N ARG A 391 -58.45 31.65 69.61
CA ARG A 391 -57.86 31.22 70.91
C ARG A 391 -58.18 32.23 72.01
N TYR A 392 -57.99 33.52 71.75
CA TYR A 392 -58.35 34.57 72.69
C TYR A 392 -59.85 34.55 73.03
N GLN A 393 -60.73 34.41 72.04
CA GLN A 393 -62.17 34.29 72.27
C GLN A 393 -62.52 33.04 73.10
N GLU A 394 -61.91 31.90 72.82
CA GLU A 394 -62.09 30.66 73.58
C GLU A 394 -61.59 30.80 75.02
N GLU A 395 -60.42 31.41 75.25
CA GLU A 395 -59.94 31.73 76.60
C GLU A 395 -60.88 32.66 77.35
N GLN A 396 -61.41 33.69 76.69
CA GLN A 396 -62.40 34.59 77.31
C GLN A 396 -63.72 33.88 77.58
N ARG A 397 -64.11 32.92 76.72
CA ARG A 397 -65.30 32.08 76.95
C ARG A 397 -65.07 31.14 78.13
N LYS A 398 -63.88 30.52 78.23
CA LYS A 398 -63.47 29.67 79.34
C LYS A 398 -63.40 30.44 80.65
N LYS A 399 -62.79 31.65 80.66
CA LYS A 399 -62.81 32.56 81.81
C LYS A 399 -64.23 32.94 82.23
N ARG A 400 -65.14 33.19 81.28
CA ARG A 400 -66.55 33.44 81.58
C ARG A 400 -67.25 32.21 82.18
N GLN A 401 -67.00 31.02 81.64
CA GLN A 401 -67.51 29.76 82.19
C GLN A 401 -66.95 29.47 83.59
N ASP A 402 -65.65 29.67 83.82
CA ASP A 402 -65.01 29.52 85.13
C ASP A 402 -65.55 30.54 86.16
N LEU A 403 -65.89 31.77 85.72
CA LEU A 403 -66.55 32.79 86.54
C LEU A 403 -68.02 32.41 86.84
N GLU A 404 -68.74 31.84 85.89
CA GLU A 404 -70.09 31.30 86.11
C GLU A 404 -70.08 30.08 87.05
N GLU A 405 -69.08 29.21 86.98
CA GLU A 405 -68.88 28.12 87.94
C GLU A 405 -68.48 28.63 89.33
N LYS A 406 -67.62 29.65 89.43
CA LYS A 406 -67.27 30.30 90.71
C LYS A 406 -68.42 31.15 91.28
N GLY A 407 -69.34 31.63 90.45
CA GLY A 407 -70.57 32.32 90.87
C GLY A 407 -71.67 31.36 91.34
N LYS A 408 -71.57 30.07 91.03
CA LYS A 408 -72.52 29.02 91.47
C LYS A 408 -72.06 28.22 92.68
N ASN A 409 -71.11 28.73 93.45
CA ASN A 409 -70.88 28.23 94.80
C ASN A 409 -70.52 29.35 95.79
N PRO A 410 -71.53 29.85 96.52
CA PRO A 410 -71.36 29.88 97.97
C PRO A 410 -72.62 29.42 98.72
N GLY A 411 -72.42 28.52 99.68
CA GLY A 411 -73.22 28.50 100.90
C GLY A 411 -73.68 27.13 101.36
N ARG A 412 -72.95 26.54 102.32
CA ARG A 412 -73.62 25.78 103.38
C ARG A 412 -74.46 26.77 104.20
N LYS A 413 -75.72 26.46 104.40
CA LYS A 413 -76.16 26.13 105.76
C LYS A 413 -76.56 24.68 105.77
#